data_AF-A0A7G9WG93-F1
#
_entry.id   AF-A0A7G9WG93-F1
#
_cell.length_a   1.000
_cell.length_b   1.000
_cell.length_c   1.000
_cell.angle_alpha   90.00
_cell.angle_beta   90.00
_cell.angle_gamma   90.00
#
_symmetry.space_group_name_H-M   'P 1'
#
loop_
_entity.id
_entity.type
_entity.pdbx_description
1 polymer ?
#
loop_
_entity_poly.entity_id
_entity_poly.type
_entity_poly.pdbx_seq_one_letter_code
_entity_poly.pdbx_strand_id
1 'polypeptide(L)'
;MSAFSEMVAADAQNVFLNTEEFGERHTVEGHAITAVVATNEQLAVTGGEALGIDGNAVVLYAQETDMPENPGVGGILNLDGSERVVEDWNIEMGVVVVRLRRNEAYA
;
A
#
# COMPACT_ATOMS: atom_id res chain seq x y z
N MET A 1 27.17 1.83 12.28
CA MET A 1 25.70 1.88 12.20
C MET A 1 25.23 0.55 12.75
N SER A 2 24.69 0.56 13.97
CA SER A 2 24.62 -0.62 14.83
C SER A 2 23.43 -1.51 14.46
N ALA A 3 23.62 -2.83 14.46
CA ALA A 3 22.59 -3.85 14.23
C ALA A 3 21.30 -3.64 15.07
N PHE A 4 21.38 -2.90 16.17
CA PHE A 4 20.24 -2.47 16.98
C PHE A 4 19.28 -1.54 16.25
N SER A 5 19.77 -0.60 15.43
CA SER A 5 18.90 0.29 14.65
C SER A 5 18.22 -0.44 13.49
N GLU A 6 18.87 -1.44 12.89
CA GLU A 6 18.26 -2.29 11.86
C GLU A 6 17.19 -3.22 12.48
N MET A 7 17.46 -3.79 13.66
CA MET A 7 16.46 -4.57 14.39
C MET A 7 15.27 -3.73 14.83
N VAL A 8 15.49 -2.52 15.36
CA VAL A 8 14.38 -1.63 15.77
C VAL A 8 13.59 -1.12 14.56
N ALA A 9 14.23 -0.86 13.42
CA ALA A 9 13.52 -0.51 12.19
C ALA A 9 12.69 -1.69 11.66
N ALA A 10 13.24 -2.91 11.68
CA ALA A 10 12.53 -4.12 11.32
C ALA A 10 11.35 -4.40 12.28
N ASP A 11 11.54 -4.22 13.59
CA ASP A 11 10.52 -4.47 14.62
C ASP A 11 9.43 -3.39 14.59
N ALA A 12 9.80 -2.12 14.39
CA ALA A 12 8.84 -1.03 14.23
C ALA A 12 8.03 -1.18 12.93
N GLN A 13 8.64 -1.62 11.82
CA GLN A 13 7.90 -1.95 10.61
C GLN A 13 7.01 -3.18 10.82
N ASN A 14 7.48 -4.22 11.52
CA ASN A 14 6.66 -5.40 11.81
C ASN A 14 5.48 -5.09 12.73
N VAL A 15 5.58 -4.12 13.63
CA VAL A 15 4.50 -3.71 14.54
C VAL A 15 3.59 -2.66 13.89
N PHE A 16 4.10 -1.76 13.03
CA PHE A 16 3.32 -0.69 12.41
C PHE A 16 2.71 -1.08 11.05
N LEU A 17 3.33 -2.04 10.35
CA LEU A 17 2.86 -2.69 9.11
C LEU A 17 2.54 -4.17 9.35
N ASN A 18 2.12 -4.53 10.56
CA ASN A 18 1.65 -5.87 10.82
C ASN A 18 0.34 -6.08 10.04
N THR A 19 0.46 -6.55 8.80
CA THR A 19 -0.70 -6.87 7.95
C THR A 19 -1.59 -7.90 8.63
N GLU A 20 -1.08 -8.70 9.58
CA GLU A 20 -1.91 -9.62 10.36
C GLU A 20 -2.71 -8.94 11.49
N GLU A 21 -2.27 -7.78 11.99
CA GLU A 21 -2.92 -7.06 13.10
C GLU A 21 -3.75 -5.85 12.62
N PHE A 22 -3.32 -5.20 11.54
CA PHE A 22 -3.97 -4.03 10.95
C PHE A 22 -4.47 -4.26 9.52
N GLY A 23 -4.12 -5.38 8.89
CA GLY A 23 -4.58 -5.68 7.55
C GLY A 23 -6.03 -6.13 7.54
N GLU A 24 -6.79 -5.49 6.68
CA GLU A 24 -8.16 -5.88 6.38
C GLU A 24 -8.16 -6.81 5.16
N ARG A 25 -9.24 -7.58 5.03
CA ARG A 25 -9.40 -8.48 3.88
C ARG A 25 -9.83 -7.66 2.67
N HIS A 26 -8.94 -7.55 1.69
CA HIS A 26 -9.20 -6.85 0.43
C HIS A 26 -9.18 -7.82 -0.74
N THR A 27 -9.77 -7.41 -1.85
CA THR A 27 -9.74 -8.14 -3.12
C THR A 27 -8.89 -7.38 -4.12
N VAL A 28 -7.73 -7.93 -4.49
CA VAL A 28 -6.84 -7.38 -5.52
C VAL A 28 -6.88 -8.27 -6.75
N GLU A 29 -7.25 -7.73 -7.91
CA GLU A 29 -7.39 -8.50 -9.16
C GLU A 29 -8.24 -9.78 -9.00
N GLY A 30 -9.30 -9.70 -8.20
CA GLY A 30 -10.18 -10.84 -7.91
C GLY A 30 -9.65 -11.84 -6.86
N HIS A 31 -8.45 -11.63 -6.32
CA HIS A 31 -7.83 -12.47 -5.30
C HIS A 31 -7.97 -11.83 -3.91
N ALA A 32 -8.50 -12.58 -2.95
CA ALA A 32 -8.65 -12.11 -1.59
C ALA A 32 -7.32 -12.19 -0.85
N ILE A 33 -6.80 -11.04 -0.43
CA ILE A 33 -5.52 -10.89 0.28
C ILE A 33 -5.72 -10.11 1.57
N THR A 34 -4.76 -10.24 2.50
CA THR A 34 -4.72 -9.40 3.70
C THR A 34 -3.81 -8.21 3.41
N ALA A 35 -4.36 -7.00 3.48
CA ALA A 35 -3.62 -5.80 3.15
C ALA A 35 -4.04 -4.62 4.03
N VAL A 36 -3.15 -3.64 4.20
CA VAL A 36 -3.50 -2.37 4.85
C VAL A 36 -3.73 -1.34 3.75
N VAL A 37 -4.90 -0.73 3.73
CA VAL A 37 -5.21 0.40 2.84
C VAL A 37 -5.26 1.67 3.67
N ALA A 38 -4.33 2.59 3.43
CA ALA A 38 -4.29 3.90 4.08
C ALA A 38 -4.68 4.99 3.09
N THR A 39 -5.59 5.89 3.49
CA THR A 39 -5.90 7.10 2.72
C THR A 39 -4.88 8.19 3.02
N ASN A 40 -4.75 9.18 2.12
CA ASN A 40 -3.90 10.35 2.36
C ASN A 40 -4.21 11.08 3.68
N GLU A 41 -5.49 11.15 4.08
CA GLU A 41 -5.90 11.73 5.37
C GLU A 41 -5.33 10.94 6.55
N GLN A 42 -5.38 9.60 6.48
CA GLN A 42 -4.85 8.73 7.52
C GLN A 42 -3.32 8.80 7.61
N LEU A 43 -2.62 8.87 6.47
CA LEU A 43 -1.17 9.05 6.42
C LEU A 43 -0.73 10.40 6.98
N ALA A 44 -1.50 11.47 6.75
CA ALA A 44 -1.23 12.79 7.30
C ALA A 44 -1.33 12.86 8.82
N VAL A 45 -2.16 12.02 9.44
CA VAL A 45 -2.33 11.96 10.90
C VAL A 45 -1.26 11.10 11.56
N THR A 46 -0.83 10.00 10.92
CA THR A 46 0.18 9.07 11.48
C THR A 46 1.62 9.53 11.30
N GLY A 47 1.85 10.71 10.69
CA GLY A 47 3.19 11.21 10.40
C GLY A 47 3.89 10.45 9.28
N GLY A 48 3.14 9.64 8.53
CA GLY A 48 3.57 9.16 7.22
C GLY A 48 3.78 10.35 6.29
N GLU A 49 4.59 10.16 5.25
CA GLU A 49 4.79 11.21 4.26
C GLU A 49 3.44 11.48 3.56
N ALA A 50 2.78 12.57 3.97
CA ALA A 50 1.54 13.03 3.36
C ALA A 50 1.88 13.56 1.97
N LEU A 51 1.76 12.70 0.98
CA LEU A 51 2.32 12.93 -0.35
C LEU A 51 1.24 13.38 -1.32
N GLY A 52 1.12 14.70 -1.43
CA GLY A 52 0.49 15.35 -2.58
C GLY A 52 -1.04 15.40 -2.54
N ILE A 53 -1.56 16.44 -3.19
CA ILE A 53 -2.91 17.02 -3.06
C ILE A 53 -3.94 16.26 -3.91
N ASP A 54 -3.92 14.93 -3.90
CA ASP A 54 -5.02 14.16 -4.47
C ASP A 54 -5.76 13.45 -3.35
N GLY A 55 -6.89 14.03 -2.93
CA GLY A 55 -7.68 13.56 -1.80
C GLY A 55 -8.24 12.14 -1.99
N ASN A 56 -8.12 11.59 -3.19
CA ASN A 56 -8.59 10.26 -3.57
C ASN A 56 -7.46 9.22 -3.74
N ALA A 57 -6.20 9.58 -3.50
CA ALA A 57 -5.11 8.62 -3.52
C ALA A 57 -5.07 7.80 -2.23
N VAL A 58 -4.77 6.51 -2.39
CA VAL A 58 -4.54 5.57 -1.29
C VAL A 58 -3.18 4.91 -1.45
N VAL A 59 -2.67 4.39 -0.35
CA VAL A 59 -1.50 3.52 -0.32
C VAL A 59 -1.94 2.15 0.17
N LEU A 60 -1.65 1.13 -0.62
CA LEU A 60 -1.89 -0.27 -0.29
C LEU A 60 -0.56 -0.91 0.12
N TYR A 61 -0.57 -1.57 1.27
CA TYR A 61 0.53 -2.35 1.82
C TYR A 61 0.12 -3.81 1.87
N ALA A 62 0.83 -4.67 1.16
CA ALA A 62 0.53 -6.11 1.09
C ALA A 62 1.82 -6.93 0.99
N GLN A 63 1.75 -8.22 1.32
CA GLN A 63 2.88 -9.14 1.10
C GLN A 63 3.17 -9.30 -0.40
N GLU A 64 4.45 -9.30 -0.77
CA GLU A 64 4.88 -9.50 -2.17
C GLU A 64 4.36 -10.82 -2.75
N THR A 65 4.26 -11.87 -1.94
CA THR A 65 3.77 -13.17 -2.36
C THR A 65 2.28 -13.19 -2.69
N ASP A 66 1.51 -12.22 -2.19
CA ASP A 66 0.05 -12.13 -2.37
C ASP A 66 -0.35 -11.15 -3.49
N MET A 67 0.60 -10.32 -3.94
CA MET A 67 0.35 -9.30 -4.96
C MET A 67 0.47 -9.88 -6.38
N PRO A 68 -0.31 -9.33 -7.35
CA PRO A 68 -0.14 -9.69 -8.76
C PRO A 68 1.19 -9.19 -9.32
N GLU A 69 1.53 -9.63 -10.53
CA GLU A 69 2.67 -9.06 -11.26
C GLU A 69 2.52 -7.54 -11.39
N ASN A 70 3.61 -6.81 -11.13
CA ASN A 70 3.62 -5.35 -11.16
C ASN A 70 3.19 -4.83 -12.55
N PRO A 71 2.02 -4.16 -12.67
CA PRO A 71 1.51 -3.66 -13.94
C PRO A 71 2.30 -2.41 -14.43
N GLY A 72 3.19 -1.86 -13.60
CA GLY A 72 3.96 -0.66 -13.86
C GLY A 72 3.17 0.63 -13.57
N VAL A 73 3.90 1.73 -13.48
CA VAL A 73 3.31 3.07 -13.30
C VAL A 73 2.41 3.42 -14.50
N GLY A 74 1.21 3.88 -14.21
CA GLY A 74 0.13 4.11 -15.19
C GLY A 74 -0.71 2.88 -15.49
N GLY A 75 -0.35 1.70 -14.97
CA GLY A 75 -1.15 0.49 -15.05
C GLY A 75 -2.44 0.59 -14.24
N ILE A 76 -3.39 -0.31 -14.52
CA ILE A 76 -4.64 -0.44 -13.76
C ILE A 76 -4.50 -1.58 -12.76
N LEU A 77 -4.95 -1.33 -11.53
CA LEU A 77 -5.10 -2.32 -10.48
C LEU A 77 -6.52 -2.25 -9.93
N ASN A 78 -7.21 -3.38 -9.92
CA ASN A 78 -8.52 -3.54 -9.30
C ASN A 78 -8.35 -3.80 -7.81
N LEU A 79 -8.84 -2.88 -6.98
CA LEU A 79 -8.88 -2.99 -5.53
C LEU A 79 -10.35 -2.91 -5.06
N ASP A 80 -10.85 -3.97 -4.45
CA ASP A 80 -12.22 -4.13 -3.95
C ASP A 80 -13.30 -3.84 -5.01
N GLY A 81 -13.05 -4.22 -6.26
CA GLY A 81 -13.96 -3.97 -7.38
C GLY A 81 -13.87 -2.56 -7.97
N SER A 82 -12.94 -1.73 -7.49
CA SER A 82 -12.67 -0.39 -8.03
C SER A 82 -11.36 -0.38 -8.81
N GLU A 83 -11.43 -0.03 -10.10
CA GLU A 83 -10.23 0.18 -10.92
C GLU A 83 -9.50 1.46 -10.48
N ARG A 84 -8.23 1.30 -10.12
CA ARG A 84 -7.34 2.39 -9.72
C ARG A 84 -6.09 2.39 -10.59
N VAL A 85 -5.50 3.56 -10.76
CA VAL A 85 -4.27 3.73 -11.53
C VAL A 85 -3.08 3.66 -10.58
N VAL A 86 -2.10 2.83 -10.92
CA VAL A 86 -0.83 2.71 -10.19
C VAL A 86 0.00 3.96 -10.44
N GLU A 87 0.29 4.72 -9.40
CA GLU A 87 1.18 5.88 -9.46
C GLU A 87 2.62 5.53 -9.13
N ASP A 88 2.80 4.59 -8.20
CA ASP A 88 4.10 4.17 -7.72
C ASP A 88 4.01 2.74 -7.19
N TRP A 89 5.09 1.97 -7.32
CA TRP A 89 5.18 0.59 -6.86
C TRP A 89 6.57 0.31 -6.32
N ASN A 90 6.66 0.11 -5.01
CA ASN A 90 7.90 -0.20 -4.33
C ASN A 90 7.78 -1.52 -3.58
N ILE A 91 8.91 -2.20 -3.39
CA ILE A 91 9.00 -3.42 -2.59
C ILE A 91 10.02 -3.14 -1.50
N GLU A 92 9.55 -3.13 -0.26
CA GLU A 92 10.35 -2.86 0.92
C GLU A 92 10.33 -4.10 1.81
N MET A 93 11.46 -4.82 1.85
CA MET A 93 11.64 -6.01 2.72
C MET A 93 10.53 -7.08 2.60
N GLY A 94 10.02 -7.30 1.37
CA GLY A 94 8.96 -8.29 1.10
C GLY A 94 7.53 -7.75 1.23
N VAL A 95 7.36 -6.47 1.57
CA VAL A 95 6.08 -5.77 1.53
C VAL A 95 6.02 -4.90 0.28
N VAL A 96 4.98 -5.09 -0.52
CA VAL A 96 4.66 -4.22 -1.65
C VAL A 96 3.94 -3.00 -1.11
N VAL A 97 4.47 -1.83 -1.45
CA VAL A 97 3.87 -0.52 -1.18
C VAL A 97 3.48 0.07 -2.52
N VAL A 98 2.18 0.05 -2.83
CA VAL A 98 1.65 0.58 -4.08
C VAL A 98 0.77 1.80 -3.83
N ARG A 99 1.03 2.86 -4.59
CA ARG A 99 0.20 4.06 -4.59
C ARG A 99 -0.81 3.98 -5.70
N LEU A 100 -2.06 4.21 -5.33
CA LEU A 100 -3.20 4.05 -6.20
C LEU A 100 -4.01 5.33 -6.17
N ARG A 101 -4.15 5.98 -7.32
CA ARG A 101 -5.14 7.04 -7.51
C ARG A 101 -6.41 6.48 -8.11
N ARG A 102 -7.54 7.11 -7.82
CA ARG A 102 -8.80 6.74 -8.48
C ARG A 102 -8.67 6.97 -9.98
N ASN A 103 -9.21 6.04 -10.77
CA ASN A 103 -9.34 6.26 -12.20
C ASN A 103 -10.50 7.24 -12.47
N GLU A 104 -10.22 8.54 -12.43
CA GLU A 104 -11.21 9.60 -12.73
C GLU A 104 -11.56 9.72 -14.23
N ALA A 105 -11.24 8.72 -15.05
CA ALA A 105 -11.45 8.76 -16.50
C ALA A 105 -12.93 8.85 -16.93
N TYR A 106 -13.91 8.70 -16.03
CA TYR A 106 -15.32 8.95 -16.32
C TYR A 106 -16.06 9.47 -15.08
N ALA A 107 -16.17 10.80 -14.96
CA ALA A 107 -17.21 11.48 -14.18
C ALA A 107 -17.91 12.51 -15.08
#